data_AF-A0A7W7DBT8-F1
#
_entry.id   AF-A0A7W7DBT8-F1
#
_cell.length_a   1.000
_cell.length_b   1.000
_cell.length_c   1.000
_cell.angle_alpha   90.00
_cell.angle_beta   90.00
_cell.angle_gamma   90.00
#
_symmetry.space_group_name_H-M   'P 1'
#
loop_
_entity.id
_entity.type
_entity.pdbx_description
1 polymer ?
#
loop_
_entity_poly.entity_id
_entity_poly.type
_entity_poly.pdbx_seq_one_letter_code
_entity_poly.pdbx_strand_id
1 'polypeptide(L)'
;MADEWVDADSGKARGHDSAADSAADLMTGDFVTKTLSDQLPAAGSDPVTVVLGEDGAARFVIGPEGPGPALIVPAATPVTAIAATPRLVAAAYDGLPLLVRAQDGTIAGIITPDALAAVLLYTGTRGGPDTTLHGDPEPVAGAIEIRCRCGRVNLYDFYLPGDQVACAAGHPFEPEWGR
;
A
#
# COMPACT_ATOMS: atom_id res chain seq x y z
N MET A 1 33.76 -25.13 48.52
CA MET A 1 33.37 -23.66 48.46
C MET A 1 33.61 -23.10 47.06
N ALA A 2 32.77 -23.64 46.07
CA ALA A 2 32.12 -23.30 44.79
C ALA A 2 32.11 -21.79 44.54
N ASP A 3 32.81 -21.27 43.45
CA ASP A 3 32.35 -20.72 42.15
C ASP A 3 32.64 -19.22 42.10
N GLU A 4 33.56 -18.73 41.17
CA GLU A 4 32.97 -17.59 40.41
C GLU A 4 33.96 -17.14 39.32
N TRP A 5 34.00 -17.83 38.21
CA TRP A 5 34.27 -17.40 36.82
C TRP A 5 33.19 -16.42 36.35
N VAL A 6 33.38 -15.09 36.43
CA VAL A 6 32.68 -13.97 35.76
C VAL A 6 33.12 -13.90 34.30
N ASP A 7 32.50 -14.66 33.39
CA ASP A 7 32.30 -14.32 31.96
C ASP A 7 31.07 -13.42 31.79
N ALA A 8 31.25 -12.12 31.85
CA ALA A 8 30.19 -11.25 31.26
C ALA A 8 30.67 -10.69 29.92
N ASP A 9 30.67 -11.49 28.96
CA ASP A 9 30.42 -10.88 27.63
C ASP A 9 29.17 -11.51 27.00
N SER A 10 27.99 -11.24 27.58
CA SER A 10 26.65 -11.44 27.01
C SER A 10 26.31 -10.28 26.05
N GLY A 11 26.77 -10.42 24.78
CA GLY A 11 25.86 -10.62 23.62
C GLY A 11 25.06 -9.35 23.30
N LYS A 12 25.71 -8.24 22.92
CA LYS A 12 25.09 -7.22 22.04
C LYS A 12 24.41 -7.87 20.83
N ALA A 13 23.31 -8.61 21.02
CA ALA A 13 22.34 -8.84 19.93
C ALA A 13 22.00 -7.53 19.21
N ARG A 14 22.90 -6.97 18.44
CA ARG A 14 22.66 -6.24 17.17
C ARG A 14 21.28 -6.56 16.61
N GLY A 15 20.14 -6.12 17.21
CA GLY A 15 18.79 -5.81 16.68
C GLY A 15 18.78 -5.72 15.14
N HIS A 16 18.97 -6.80 14.38
CA HIS A 16 18.52 -7.05 13.00
C HIS A 16 17.36 -6.12 12.62
N ASP A 17 17.46 -4.80 12.47
CA ASP A 17 16.61 -3.95 11.61
C ASP A 17 15.75 -4.81 10.67
N SER A 18 14.78 -5.61 11.16
CA SER A 18 13.92 -6.52 10.36
C SER A 18 13.24 -5.74 9.22
N ALA A 19 13.86 -5.63 8.11
CA ALA A 19 13.26 -5.16 6.84
C ALA A 19 11.78 -5.57 6.75
N ALA A 20 10.89 -4.56 6.76
CA ALA A 20 9.46 -4.81 6.50
C ALA A 20 9.26 -5.95 5.48
N ASP A 21 8.47 -6.96 5.95
CA ASP A 21 8.25 -8.15 5.08
C ASP A 21 6.86 -8.11 4.44
N SER A 22 5.97 -7.13 4.96
CA SER A 22 4.62 -7.08 4.36
C SER A 22 4.10 -5.64 4.41
N ALA A 23 2.92 -5.48 3.72
CA ALA A 23 2.30 -4.14 3.72
C ALA A 23 1.98 -3.70 5.16
N ALA A 24 1.64 -4.62 5.99
CA ALA A 24 1.30 -4.28 7.38
C ALA A 24 2.52 -3.72 8.12
N ASP A 25 3.66 -4.20 7.76
CA ASP A 25 4.90 -3.73 8.45
C ASP A 25 5.29 -2.32 8.00
N LEU A 26 4.71 -1.92 6.78
CA LEU A 26 5.12 -0.63 6.21
C LEU A 26 4.09 0.45 6.51
N MET A 27 2.98 0.03 6.98
CA MET A 27 1.87 1.02 7.02
C MET A 27 2.01 1.89 8.27
N THR A 28 1.36 3.02 8.21
CA THR A 28 1.20 3.89 9.39
C THR A 28 -0.29 4.16 9.61
N GLY A 29 -0.61 4.58 10.83
CA GLY A 29 -2.02 4.93 11.16
C GLY A 29 -2.27 6.43 11.03
N ASP A 30 -1.38 7.09 10.35
CA ASP A 30 -1.52 8.57 10.29
C ASP A 30 -2.49 8.98 9.18
N PHE A 31 -3.75 8.59 9.38
CA PHE A 31 -4.81 9.00 8.44
C PHE A 31 -6.11 9.19 9.22
N VAL A 32 -6.95 9.91 8.58
CA VAL A 32 -8.30 10.03 9.18
C VAL A 32 -9.34 9.48 8.19
N THR A 33 -10.44 9.06 8.83
CA THR A 33 -11.53 8.54 7.96
C THR A 33 -12.74 9.47 8.06
N LYS A 34 -13.35 9.68 6.88
CA LYS A 34 -14.61 10.45 6.82
C LYS A 34 -15.61 9.75 5.90
N THR A 35 -16.86 10.07 6.19
CA THR A 35 -17.89 9.61 5.24
C THR A 35 -18.32 10.75 4.30
N LEU A 36 -19.15 10.33 3.28
CA LEU A 36 -19.55 11.33 2.26
C LEU A 36 -20.44 12.40 2.89
N SER A 37 -20.98 12.02 4.05
CA SER A 37 -21.89 13.01 4.68
C SER A 37 -21.10 14.02 5.52
N ASP A 38 -19.80 13.70 5.68
CA ASP A 38 -18.97 14.65 6.45
C ASP A 38 -18.47 15.80 5.57
N GLN A 39 -18.17 16.95 6.26
CA GLN A 39 -17.45 18.00 5.52
C GLN A 39 -16.01 17.56 5.19
N LEU A 40 -15.79 17.55 3.83
CA LEU A 40 -14.48 17.01 3.40
C LEU A 40 -13.46 18.14 3.32
N PRO A 41 -12.32 17.79 3.79
CA PRO A 41 -11.28 18.84 3.75
C PRO A 41 -10.98 19.28 2.31
N ALA A 42 -10.48 20.54 2.28
CA ALA A 42 -10.02 21.02 0.95
C ALA A 42 -8.78 20.23 0.50
N ALA A 43 -8.63 20.17 -0.91
CA ALA A 43 -7.44 19.48 -1.46
C ALA A 43 -6.15 20.02 -0.83
N GLY A 44 -5.26 19.06 -0.42
CA GLY A 44 -3.93 19.54 0.05
C GLY A 44 -3.85 19.51 1.58
N SER A 45 -4.87 18.78 2.19
CA SER A 45 -4.88 18.81 3.68
C SER A 45 -4.17 17.56 4.23
N ASP A 46 -3.24 17.84 5.23
CA ASP A 46 -2.64 16.78 6.08
C ASP A 46 -3.39 16.70 7.42
N PRO A 47 -3.68 15.47 7.82
CA PRO A 47 -3.26 14.13 7.38
C PRO A 47 -4.15 13.60 6.24
N VAL A 48 -3.68 12.51 5.43
CA VAL A 48 -4.49 11.85 4.37
C VAL A 48 -5.87 11.47 4.93
N THR A 49 -6.89 11.85 4.16
CA THR A 49 -8.26 11.45 4.55
C THR A 49 -8.77 10.33 3.63
N VAL A 50 -9.20 9.27 4.32
CA VAL A 50 -9.84 8.18 3.58
C VAL A 50 -11.36 8.38 3.64
N VAL A 51 -11.94 8.48 2.51
CA VAL A 51 -13.41 8.69 2.48
C VAL A 51 -14.09 7.33 2.26
N LEU A 52 -14.98 7.10 3.21
CA LEU A 52 -15.64 5.78 3.15
C LEU A 52 -17.07 5.94 2.61
N GLY A 53 -17.54 4.90 1.96
CA GLY A 53 -18.94 4.87 1.50
C GLY A 53 -19.85 4.33 2.61
N GLU A 54 -21.12 4.33 2.38
CA GLU A 54 -22.11 3.88 3.39
C GLU A 54 -21.88 2.42 3.78
N ASP A 55 -21.26 1.72 2.88
CA ASP A 55 -21.01 0.28 3.15
C ASP A 55 -19.68 0.08 3.89
N GLY A 56 -19.05 1.22 4.25
CA GLY A 56 -17.80 1.12 5.03
C GLY A 56 -16.58 0.88 4.16
N ALA A 57 -16.84 0.85 2.82
CA ALA A 57 -15.70 0.61 1.92
C ALA A 57 -15.07 1.95 1.51
N ALA A 58 -13.73 1.84 1.29
CA ALA A 58 -13.04 3.09 0.88
C ALA A 58 -13.41 3.45 -0.57
N ARG A 59 -13.75 4.73 -0.70
CA ARG A 59 -14.17 5.16 -2.07
C ARG A 59 -13.04 5.94 -2.74
N PHE A 60 -12.47 6.90 -2.00
CA PHE A 60 -11.32 7.65 -2.54
C PHE A 60 -10.53 8.26 -1.38
N VAL A 61 -9.44 8.96 -1.77
CA VAL A 61 -8.61 9.56 -0.70
C VAL A 61 -8.36 11.03 -1.08
N ILE A 62 -8.21 11.76 0.06
CA ILE A 62 -7.77 13.15 -0.15
C ILE A 62 -6.42 13.34 0.56
N GLY A 63 -5.41 13.46 -0.29
CA GLY A 63 -4.05 13.65 0.27
C GLY A 63 -3.48 15.01 -0.07
N PRO A 64 -2.23 15.17 0.28
CA PRO A 64 -1.59 16.49 0.09
C PRO A 64 -1.63 16.93 -1.38
N GLU A 65 -1.74 16.01 -2.27
CA GLU A 65 -1.73 16.42 -3.70
C GLU A 65 -3.16 16.53 -4.23
N GLY A 66 -4.11 16.40 -3.27
CA GLY A 66 -5.52 16.49 -3.71
C GLY A 66 -6.21 15.12 -3.75
N PRO A 67 -7.46 15.12 -4.27
CA PRO A 67 -8.22 13.86 -4.27
C PRO A 67 -7.63 12.84 -5.27
N GLY A 68 -7.66 11.61 -4.81
CA GLY A 68 -7.18 10.51 -5.68
C GLY A 68 -7.97 9.22 -5.43
N PRO A 69 -7.75 8.30 -6.33
CA PRO A 69 -8.43 7.02 -6.11
C PRO A 69 -7.85 6.28 -4.88
N ALA A 70 -8.70 5.43 -4.37
CA ALA A 70 -8.22 4.58 -3.26
C ALA A 70 -7.56 3.31 -3.83
N LEU A 71 -6.28 3.26 -3.58
CA LEU A 71 -5.54 2.02 -3.97
C LEU A 71 -5.34 1.14 -2.74
N ILE A 72 -5.96 -0.08 -2.90
CA ILE A 72 -6.00 -0.88 -1.65
C ILE A 72 -5.26 -2.19 -1.88
N VAL A 73 -4.49 -2.51 -0.82
CA VAL A 73 -3.80 -3.83 -0.85
C VAL A 73 -4.07 -4.53 0.48
N PRO A 74 -4.03 -5.88 0.41
CA PRO A 74 -4.18 -6.61 1.68
C PRO A 74 -2.94 -6.45 2.57
N ALA A 75 -3.20 -6.55 3.92
CA ALA A 75 -2.09 -6.35 4.89
C ALA A 75 -1.03 -7.43 4.70
N ALA A 76 -1.39 -8.50 4.21
CA ALA A 76 -0.43 -9.62 4.11
C ALA A 76 0.38 -9.52 2.81
N THR A 77 0.10 -8.49 2.04
CA THR A 77 0.81 -8.40 0.75
C THR A 77 2.31 -8.17 1.03
N PRO A 78 3.11 -9.10 0.38
CA PRO A 78 4.56 -8.92 0.54
C PRO A 78 5.05 -7.60 -0.08
N VAL A 79 6.06 -7.06 0.65
CA VAL A 79 6.59 -5.75 0.17
C VAL A 79 7.22 -5.95 -1.21
N THR A 80 7.81 -7.12 -1.45
CA THR A 80 8.40 -7.38 -2.79
C THR A 80 7.31 -7.40 -3.87
N ALA A 81 6.20 -7.88 -3.51
CA ALA A 81 5.10 -7.87 -4.48
C ALA A 81 4.62 -6.44 -4.78
N ILE A 82 4.61 -5.61 -3.69
CA ILE A 82 4.23 -4.20 -3.90
C ILE A 82 5.26 -3.51 -4.79
N ALA A 83 6.56 -3.84 -4.53
CA ALA A 83 7.63 -3.19 -5.30
C ALA A 83 7.65 -3.68 -6.75
N ALA A 84 7.26 -4.86 -6.91
CA ALA A 84 7.33 -5.42 -8.27
C ALA A 84 6.14 -4.96 -9.11
N THR A 85 5.33 -4.12 -8.43
CA THR A 85 4.16 -3.65 -9.19
C THR A 85 4.42 -2.20 -9.68
N PRO A 86 4.99 -2.02 -10.89
CA PRO A 86 5.44 -0.75 -11.47
C PRO A 86 4.43 0.38 -11.21
N ARG A 87 3.15 -0.04 -11.08
CA ARG A 87 2.18 1.08 -11.00
C ARG A 87 1.98 1.53 -9.55
N LEU A 88 2.07 0.62 -8.58
CA LEU A 88 2.16 1.08 -7.17
C LEU A 88 3.39 1.96 -6.94
N VAL A 89 4.33 1.63 -7.80
CA VAL A 89 5.54 2.48 -7.74
C VAL A 89 5.24 3.84 -8.37
N ALA A 90 4.55 3.81 -9.49
CA ALA A 90 4.20 5.09 -10.15
C ALA A 90 3.27 5.91 -9.24
N ALA A 91 2.26 5.25 -8.57
CA ALA A 91 1.39 5.95 -7.61
C ALA A 91 2.21 6.66 -6.53
N ALA A 92 3.24 5.95 -6.08
CA ALA A 92 4.14 6.62 -5.11
C ALA A 92 4.75 7.89 -5.70
N TYR A 93 5.15 7.78 -6.97
CA TYR A 93 5.75 8.99 -7.59
C TYR A 93 4.72 10.10 -7.73
N ASP A 94 3.48 9.68 -7.85
CA ASP A 94 2.43 10.71 -8.06
C ASP A 94 1.87 11.17 -6.70
N GLY A 95 2.48 10.62 -5.62
CA GLY A 95 2.13 11.14 -4.28
C GLY A 95 0.84 10.48 -3.74
N LEU A 96 0.41 9.39 -4.30
CA LEU A 96 -0.83 8.76 -3.82
C LEU A 96 -0.49 7.66 -2.80
N PRO A 97 -1.16 7.75 -1.70
CA PRO A 97 -0.88 6.69 -0.72
C PRO A 97 -1.60 5.38 -1.06
N LEU A 98 -0.99 4.25 -0.48
CA LEU A 98 -1.64 2.93 -0.61
C LEU A 98 -2.40 2.61 0.68
N LEU A 99 -3.70 2.25 0.43
CA LEU A 99 -4.44 1.79 1.63
C LEU A 99 -4.20 0.30 1.91
N VAL A 100 -4.14 0.08 3.24
CA VAL A 100 -3.90 -1.32 3.63
C VAL A 100 -5.16 -1.85 4.32
N ARG A 101 -5.59 -2.90 3.72
CA ARG A 101 -6.82 -3.48 4.28
C ARG A 101 -6.48 -4.68 5.17
N ALA A 102 -7.13 -4.64 6.35
CA ALA A 102 -6.97 -5.80 7.25
C ALA A 102 -7.83 -6.98 6.78
N GLN A 103 -7.68 -8.10 7.47
CA GLN A 103 -8.41 -9.34 7.06
C GLN A 103 -9.92 -9.17 7.29
N ASP A 104 -10.22 -8.35 8.28
CA ASP A 104 -11.66 -8.22 8.59
C ASP A 104 -12.33 -7.19 7.66
N GLY A 105 -11.48 -6.65 6.68
CA GLY A 105 -12.12 -5.85 5.61
C GLY A 105 -12.01 -4.35 5.92
N THR A 106 -11.45 -3.99 7.11
CA THR A 106 -11.32 -2.55 7.44
C THR A 106 -9.96 -2.01 6.96
N ILE A 107 -10.01 -0.69 6.79
CA ILE A 107 -8.71 -0.07 6.44
C ILE A 107 -7.86 0.09 7.71
N ALA A 108 -6.77 -0.65 7.66
CA ALA A 108 -5.93 -0.74 8.88
C ALA A 108 -4.84 0.32 8.88
N GLY A 109 -4.55 0.83 7.63
CA GLY A 109 -3.47 1.84 7.59
C GLY A 109 -3.20 2.29 6.14
N ILE A 110 -2.20 3.23 6.17
CA ILE A 110 -1.79 3.66 4.81
C ILE A 110 -0.27 3.51 4.68
N ILE A 111 0.10 3.28 3.48
CA ILE A 111 1.54 3.36 3.13
C ILE A 111 1.76 4.65 2.33
N THR A 112 2.64 5.50 2.99
CA THR A 112 2.84 6.80 2.33
C THR A 112 3.82 6.66 1.14
N PRO A 113 3.73 7.63 0.29
CA PRO A 113 4.65 7.58 -0.86
C PRO A 113 6.12 7.50 -0.40
N ASP A 114 6.43 8.19 0.66
CA ASP A 114 7.83 8.15 1.14
C ASP A 114 8.21 6.77 1.66
N ALA A 115 7.33 6.17 2.40
CA ALA A 115 7.61 4.81 2.89
C ALA A 115 7.76 3.82 1.73
N LEU A 116 6.94 4.00 0.74
CA LEU A 116 7.05 3.09 -0.42
C LEU A 116 8.34 3.36 -1.20
N ALA A 117 8.72 4.64 -1.38
CA ALA A 117 9.97 4.97 -2.10
C ALA A 117 11.18 4.37 -1.35
N ALA A 118 11.14 4.46 -0.02
CA ALA A 118 12.25 3.90 0.78
C ALA A 118 12.38 2.39 0.57
N VAL A 119 11.30 1.71 0.46
CA VAL A 119 11.34 0.26 0.21
C VAL A 119 11.93 -0.01 -1.18
N LEU A 120 11.57 0.80 -2.15
CA LEU A 120 12.09 0.57 -3.52
C LEU A 120 13.59 0.79 -3.57
N LEU A 121 14.04 1.74 -2.81
CA LEU A 121 15.51 1.97 -2.81
C LEU A 121 16.23 0.83 -2.09
N TYR A 122 15.51 0.29 -1.08
CA TYR A 122 16.14 -0.79 -0.29
C TYR A 122 16.04 -2.12 -1.02
N THR A 123 14.94 -2.50 -1.68
CA THR A 123 14.77 -3.78 -2.42
C THR A 123 15.60 -3.77 -3.71
N GLY A 124 15.83 -2.59 -4.34
CA GLY A 124 16.74 -2.51 -5.50
C GLY A 124 18.18 -2.89 -5.12
N THR A 125 18.47 -2.89 -3.78
CA THR A 125 19.85 -3.18 -3.31
C THR A 125 19.95 -4.59 -2.72
N ARG A 126 18.83 -5.41 -2.48
CA ARG A 126 18.89 -6.76 -1.89
C ARG A 126 18.21 -7.78 -2.80
N GLY A 127 17.70 -7.33 -4.02
CA GLY A 127 17.32 -8.46 -4.90
C GLY A 127 18.50 -9.38 -5.21
N GLY A 128 19.15 -9.90 -4.12
CA GLY A 128 20.08 -11.03 -4.28
C GLY A 128 20.06 -11.61 -5.70
N PRO A 129 21.22 -11.66 -6.47
CA PRO A 129 21.31 -12.25 -7.81
C PRO A 129 20.41 -13.47 -7.97
N ASP A 130 19.22 -13.30 -8.42
CA ASP A 130 18.61 -14.54 -8.97
C ASP A 130 19.68 -15.62 -9.23
N THR A 131 20.19 -16.32 -8.29
CA THR A 131 21.30 -17.26 -8.56
C THR A 131 20.84 -18.34 -9.54
N THR A 132 19.47 -18.31 -9.93
CA THR A 132 19.01 -19.34 -10.89
C THR A 132 18.54 -18.68 -12.19
N LEU A 133 18.81 -17.23 -12.43
CA LEU A 133 18.47 -16.52 -13.69
C LEU A 133 17.20 -17.08 -14.33
N HIS A 134 16.22 -17.78 -13.59
CA HIS A 134 15.04 -18.30 -14.31
C HIS A 134 13.87 -17.33 -14.18
N GLY A 135 14.05 -15.97 -13.90
CA GLY A 135 13.04 -14.96 -14.28
C GLY A 135 11.61 -15.51 -14.12
N ASP A 136 11.30 -16.40 -13.07
CA ASP A 136 9.85 -16.69 -13.27
C ASP A 136 9.01 -15.57 -12.63
N PRO A 137 8.48 -14.70 -13.46
CA PRO A 137 7.58 -13.67 -12.92
C PRO A 137 6.51 -14.28 -12.01
N GLU A 138 6.73 -14.21 -10.71
CA GLU A 138 5.59 -14.63 -9.87
C GLU A 138 4.39 -13.70 -10.10
N PRO A 139 3.32 -14.25 -10.70
CA PRO A 139 2.11 -13.44 -10.85
C PRO A 139 1.65 -12.84 -9.51
N VAL A 140 1.73 -11.52 -9.41
CA VAL A 140 1.12 -10.91 -8.21
C VAL A 140 -0.36 -10.67 -8.49
N ALA A 141 -1.09 -11.79 -8.79
CA ALA A 141 -2.51 -11.69 -9.19
C ALA A 141 -3.29 -10.89 -8.14
N GLY A 142 -3.96 -9.61 -8.57
CA GLY A 142 -5.15 -9.09 -7.87
C GLY A 142 -4.74 -8.27 -6.64
N ALA A 143 -3.68 -7.49 -6.75
CA ALA A 143 -3.22 -6.87 -5.48
C ALA A 143 -3.84 -5.48 -5.31
N ILE A 144 -4.61 -5.17 -6.50
CA ILE A 144 -5.03 -3.77 -6.28
C ILE A 144 -6.54 -3.69 -6.52
N GLU A 145 -7.10 -3.19 -5.46
CA GLU A 145 -8.55 -2.97 -5.57
C GLU A 145 -8.83 -1.48 -5.81
N ILE A 146 -9.68 -1.34 -6.94
CA ILE A 146 -10.05 0.06 -7.20
C ILE A 146 -11.54 0.10 -7.56
N ARG A 147 -12.09 1.12 -6.99
CA ARG A 147 -13.54 1.23 -7.26
C ARG A 147 -13.78 2.17 -8.47
N CYS A 148 -14.70 1.63 -9.30
CA CYS A 148 -15.06 2.44 -10.48
C CYS A 148 -16.21 3.39 -10.12
N ARG A 149 -16.49 4.28 -10.94
CA ARG A 149 -17.59 5.24 -10.69
C ARG A 149 -18.94 4.55 -10.73
N CYS A 150 -19.01 3.47 -11.35
CA CYS A 150 -20.30 2.76 -11.41
C CYS A 150 -20.54 1.98 -10.11
N GLY A 151 -19.45 2.05 -9.22
CA GLY A 151 -19.67 1.43 -7.89
C GLY A 151 -19.04 0.04 -7.78
N ARG A 152 -18.56 -0.54 -8.88
CA ARG A 152 -17.97 -1.89 -8.80
C ARG A 152 -16.50 -1.82 -8.38
N VAL A 153 -16.18 -2.90 -7.58
CA VAL A 153 -14.75 -2.99 -7.22
C VAL A 153 -14.04 -3.90 -8.24
N ASN A 154 -13.02 -3.35 -8.77
CA ASN A 154 -12.26 -4.09 -9.80
C ASN A 154 -10.89 -4.51 -9.23
N LEU A 155 -10.58 -5.73 -9.64
CA LEU A 155 -9.26 -6.24 -9.20
C LEU A 155 -8.31 -6.28 -10.40
N TYR A 156 -7.30 -5.63 -10.12
CA TYR A 156 -6.36 -5.62 -11.26
C TYR A 156 -4.98 -6.11 -10.79
N ASP A 157 -4.45 -6.83 -11.78
CA ASP A 157 -3.01 -7.16 -11.52
C ASP A 157 -2.12 -5.95 -11.78
N PHE A 158 -2.78 -5.07 -12.74
CA PHE A 158 -2.08 -3.82 -13.10
C PHE A 158 -3.10 -2.74 -13.44
N TYR A 159 -2.91 -1.29 -12.96
CA TYR A 159 -3.80 -0.19 -13.42
C TYR A 159 -2.99 1.11 -13.57
N LEU A 160 -2.96 1.81 -14.73
CA LEU A 160 -2.37 3.15 -14.96
C LEU A 160 -3.47 4.18 -15.20
N PRO A 161 -3.32 5.25 -14.27
CA PRO A 161 -4.29 6.31 -14.58
C PRO A 161 -4.23 6.72 -16.06
N GLY A 162 -5.37 6.54 -16.75
CA GLY A 162 -5.42 6.88 -18.20
C GLY A 162 -5.53 5.61 -19.06
N ASP A 163 -5.30 4.43 -18.40
CA ASP A 163 -5.42 3.18 -19.17
C ASP A 163 -6.90 2.92 -19.49
N GLN A 164 -7.13 2.42 -20.77
CA GLN A 164 -8.53 2.07 -21.09
C GLN A 164 -8.80 0.61 -20.72
N VAL A 165 -8.99 0.46 -19.40
CA VAL A 165 -9.34 -0.93 -18.99
C VAL A 165 -10.84 -0.98 -18.71
N ALA A 166 -11.29 -2.32 -18.88
CA ALA A 166 -12.76 -2.45 -18.73
C ALA A 166 -13.12 -2.69 -17.25
N CYS A 167 -14.11 -2.03 -16.96
CA CYS A 167 -14.73 -2.36 -15.64
C CYS A 167 -15.37 -3.75 -15.67
N ALA A 168 -15.47 -4.34 -14.52
CA ALA A 168 -16.08 -5.68 -14.44
C ALA A 168 -17.54 -5.61 -14.90
N ALA A 169 -18.06 -4.48 -14.96
CA ALA A 169 -19.47 -4.31 -15.41
C ALA A 169 -19.55 -4.23 -16.94
N GLY A 170 -18.41 -4.16 -17.63
CA GLY A 170 -18.46 -4.29 -19.10
C GLY A 170 -18.34 -2.92 -19.78
N HIS A 171 -18.16 -1.74 -19.02
CA HIS A 171 -17.93 -0.42 -19.63
C HIS A 171 -16.48 0.04 -19.36
N PRO A 172 -16.13 1.21 -20.02
CA PRO A 172 -14.78 1.71 -19.75
C PRO A 172 -14.61 2.10 -18.26
N PHE A 173 -13.44 1.65 -17.74
CA PHE A 173 -13.17 1.86 -16.31
C PHE A 173 -12.87 3.34 -16.05
N GLU A 174 -13.67 3.87 -15.08
CA GLU A 174 -13.48 5.26 -14.62
C GLU A 174 -13.35 5.30 -13.09
N PRO A 175 -12.07 5.48 -12.66
CA PRO A 175 -11.90 5.43 -11.20
C PRO A 175 -12.63 6.58 -10.49
N GLU A 176 -13.09 6.21 -9.38
CA GLU A 176 -13.79 7.25 -8.61
C GLU A 176 -12.78 8.23 -7.99
N TRP A 177 -13.03 9.62 -8.41
CA TRP A 177 -12.16 10.73 -7.96
C TRP A 177 -12.96 11.69 -7.07
N GLY A 178 -12.67 11.87 -5.75
CA GLY A 178 -13.29 12.83 -4.81
C GLY A 178 -13.62 14.17 -5.47
N ARG A 179 -14.76 14.41 -6.37
CA ARG A 179 -15.11 15.72 -6.96
C ARG A 179 -15.35 16.75 -5.85
#